data_AF-A0A1B9S9H4-F1
#
_entry.id   AF-A0A1B9S9H4-F1
#
_cell.length_a   1.000
_cell.length_b   1.000
_cell.length_c   1.000
_cell.angle_alpha   90.00
_cell.angle_beta   90.00
_cell.angle_gamma   90.00
#
_symmetry.space_group_name_H-M   'P 1'
#
loop_
_entity.id
_entity.type
_entity.pdbx_description
1 polymer ?
#
loop_
_entity_poly.entity_id
_entity_poly.type
_entity_poly.pdbx_seq_one_letter_code
_entity_poly.pdbx_strand_id
1 'polypeptide(L)'
;MSMTLSRLASSKDGNIAVAAAVCAPLILYCLALGVDYGMMTLQQRRLQQLSDIGAIVAASDINNAAANLVANFQRNGLNVAVKTGAGYTTPNGSQLLSNQQLSQFDAVVQYTPGVYVADSSISSGQRFIAGSQPYDAVKVAVQQKAELTFAATFATPPTLSAVGTASAAKIAAFSIGSRLASINGGVLNALLGSLLGATVSLKAADYDALLSTDVDLLSFLDLLATNLNLTAANYDELLATQISYPRLLNTLGKTPGLSTTVTKALSSIEKGLGQTQLKVKLEDFLSLGPMGERLVGTGSHLQVDASVMDILSATALAANQKNQVAVTLAGAVPGLANVTLKLSIGERPTGVTSNTVGATGAAVRTAQIRLAIEASVPGLGAIAGIKVRVPVYVEAAYAEAKLSTFSCLGGNPRNASIGVDVVPGVAEIALGDVDPTAMANFGSKPRVTPATLIDATLLKVSGMADVNLTNTAKTRLTFQSNDITAK
;
A
#
# COMPACT_ATOMS: atom_id res chain seq x y z
N MET A 1 -27.77 -97.94 -7.01
CA MET A 1 -27.97 -96.63 -6.35
C MET A 1 -27.16 -96.42 -5.07
N SER A 2 -26.33 -97.39 -4.61
CA SER A 2 -25.54 -97.25 -3.36
C SER A 2 -24.07 -96.85 -3.56
N MET A 3 -23.56 -96.86 -4.79
CA MET A 3 -22.15 -96.57 -5.14
C MET A 3 -21.90 -95.07 -5.46
N THR A 4 -22.96 -94.31 -5.73
CA THR A 4 -22.90 -92.88 -6.07
C THR A 4 -22.95 -91.97 -4.85
N LEU A 5 -23.68 -92.34 -3.78
CA LEU A 5 -23.71 -91.57 -2.53
C LEU A 5 -22.39 -91.67 -1.74
N SER A 6 -21.72 -92.82 -1.76
CA SER A 6 -20.44 -93.01 -1.08
C SER A 6 -19.29 -92.22 -1.73
N ARG A 7 -19.33 -92.02 -3.05
CA ARG A 7 -18.39 -91.13 -3.77
C ARG A 7 -18.67 -89.64 -3.53
N LEU A 8 -19.92 -89.23 -3.32
CA LEU A 8 -20.23 -87.86 -2.92
C LEU A 8 -19.78 -87.57 -1.49
N ALA A 9 -19.95 -88.53 -0.56
CA ALA A 9 -19.55 -88.38 0.83
C ALA A 9 -18.01 -88.36 1.03
N SER A 10 -17.23 -88.90 0.09
CA SER A 10 -15.76 -88.91 0.14
C SER A 10 -15.10 -87.85 -0.75
N SER A 11 -15.86 -87.07 -1.52
CA SER A 11 -15.31 -86.06 -2.43
C SER A 11 -14.92 -84.81 -1.65
N LYS A 12 -13.61 -84.52 -1.58
CA LYS A 12 -13.04 -83.33 -0.92
C LYS A 12 -12.91 -82.13 -1.88
N ASP A 13 -13.23 -82.31 -3.15
CA ASP A 13 -12.99 -81.32 -4.22
C ASP A 13 -13.99 -80.13 -4.17
N GLY A 14 -15.11 -80.27 -3.44
CA GLY A 14 -16.10 -79.20 -3.23
C GLY A 14 -15.82 -78.25 -2.06
N ASN A 15 -14.81 -78.55 -1.22
CA ASN A 15 -14.60 -77.82 0.04
C ASN A 15 -14.15 -76.35 -0.18
N ILE A 16 -13.40 -76.10 -1.27
CA ILE A 16 -12.96 -74.74 -1.66
C ILE A 16 -14.15 -73.90 -2.13
N ALA A 17 -15.10 -74.50 -2.88
CA ALA A 17 -16.26 -73.78 -3.39
C ALA A 17 -17.20 -73.32 -2.26
N VAL A 18 -17.41 -74.18 -1.25
CA VAL A 18 -18.22 -73.84 -0.07
C VAL A 18 -17.52 -72.77 0.78
N ALA A 19 -16.22 -72.92 1.04
CA ALA A 19 -15.46 -71.92 1.77
C ALA A 19 -15.42 -70.57 1.03
N ALA A 20 -15.24 -70.58 -0.30
CA ALA A 20 -15.28 -69.37 -1.12
C ALA A 20 -16.66 -68.72 -1.12
N ALA A 21 -17.76 -69.49 -1.19
CA ALA A 21 -19.12 -68.97 -1.15
C ALA A 21 -19.45 -68.29 0.18
N VAL A 22 -18.89 -68.77 1.30
CA VAL A 22 -19.08 -68.16 2.62
C VAL A 22 -18.17 -66.95 2.83
N CYS A 23 -16.91 -67.00 2.36
CA CYS A 23 -15.93 -65.93 2.56
C CYS A 23 -16.07 -64.77 1.57
N ALA A 24 -16.51 -65.02 0.33
CA ALA A 24 -16.60 -63.98 -0.70
C ALA A 24 -17.52 -62.80 -0.32
N PRO A 25 -18.72 -63.01 0.29
CA PRO A 25 -19.54 -61.91 0.78
C PRO A 25 -18.85 -61.05 1.83
N LEU A 26 -18.08 -61.67 2.75
CA LEU A 26 -17.32 -60.94 3.78
C LEU A 26 -16.20 -60.11 3.15
N ILE A 27 -15.49 -60.66 2.16
CA ILE A 27 -14.46 -59.93 1.42
C ILE A 27 -15.07 -58.74 0.68
N LEU A 28 -16.18 -58.95 -0.04
CA LEU A 28 -16.90 -57.88 -0.74
C LEU A 28 -17.40 -56.80 0.22
N TYR A 29 -17.90 -57.18 1.39
CA TYR A 29 -18.33 -56.26 2.43
C TYR A 29 -17.16 -55.40 2.95
N CYS A 30 -16.02 -56.02 3.27
CA CYS A 30 -14.81 -55.30 3.70
C CYS A 30 -14.29 -54.35 2.61
N LEU A 31 -14.31 -54.77 1.34
CA LEU A 31 -13.92 -53.91 0.21
C LEU A 31 -14.88 -52.73 0.04
N ALA A 32 -16.18 -52.97 0.13
CA ALA A 32 -17.21 -51.93 0.06
C ALA A 32 -17.04 -50.88 1.16
N LEU A 33 -16.81 -51.31 2.41
CA LEU A 33 -16.48 -50.40 3.52
C LEU A 33 -15.17 -49.65 3.29
N GLY A 34 -14.16 -50.31 2.72
CA GLY A 34 -12.90 -49.67 2.34
C GLY A 34 -13.10 -48.56 1.31
N VAL A 35 -13.96 -48.76 0.32
CA VAL A 35 -14.32 -47.76 -0.68
C VAL A 35 -15.07 -46.58 -0.05
N ASP A 36 -16.07 -46.84 0.79
CA ASP A 36 -16.80 -45.77 1.51
C ASP A 36 -15.89 -44.95 2.42
N TYR A 37 -14.99 -45.61 3.17
CA TYR A 37 -14.00 -44.90 3.98
C TYR A 37 -13.07 -44.05 3.10
N GLY A 38 -12.58 -44.60 2.00
CA GLY A 38 -11.79 -43.87 1.01
C GLY A 38 -12.51 -42.63 0.49
N MET A 39 -13.78 -42.77 0.08
CA MET A 39 -14.61 -41.66 -0.38
C MET A 39 -14.85 -40.62 0.72
N MET A 40 -15.08 -41.03 1.96
CA MET A 40 -15.26 -40.11 3.08
C MET A 40 -13.99 -39.26 3.33
N THR A 41 -12.80 -39.86 3.21
CA THR A 41 -11.54 -39.08 3.32
C THR A 41 -11.36 -38.09 2.16
N LEU A 42 -11.81 -38.44 0.96
CA LEU A 42 -11.83 -37.52 -0.18
C LEU A 42 -12.83 -36.37 0.03
N GLN A 43 -14.03 -36.69 0.53
CA GLN A 43 -15.05 -35.70 0.89
C GLN A 43 -14.52 -34.74 1.98
N GLN A 44 -13.85 -35.25 3.02
CA GLN A 44 -13.24 -34.42 4.06
C GLN A 44 -12.17 -33.47 3.50
N ARG A 45 -11.32 -33.94 2.57
CA ARG A 45 -10.33 -33.08 1.90
C ARG A 45 -10.97 -32.00 1.03
N ARG A 46 -12.02 -32.36 0.27
CA ARG A 46 -12.80 -31.38 -0.51
C ARG A 46 -13.47 -30.35 0.40
N LEU A 47 -14.02 -30.78 1.53
CA LEU A 47 -14.65 -29.90 2.52
C LEU A 47 -13.64 -28.93 3.13
N GLN A 48 -12.41 -29.39 3.39
CA GLN A 48 -11.32 -28.52 3.86
C GLN A 48 -10.97 -27.46 2.81
N GLN A 49 -10.80 -27.84 1.54
CA GLN A 49 -10.53 -26.88 0.46
C GLN A 49 -11.64 -25.82 0.33
N LEU A 50 -12.91 -26.24 0.42
CA LEU A 50 -14.05 -25.34 0.39
C LEU A 50 -14.08 -24.39 1.60
N SER A 51 -13.72 -24.89 2.78
CA SER A 51 -13.63 -24.08 3.98
C SER A 51 -12.50 -23.04 3.90
N ASP A 52 -11.35 -23.41 3.35
CA ASP A 52 -10.20 -22.51 3.18
C ASP A 52 -10.49 -21.42 2.14
N ILE A 53 -11.06 -21.79 0.98
CA ILE A 53 -11.50 -20.82 -0.04
C ILE A 53 -12.62 -19.94 0.51
N GLY A 54 -13.57 -20.52 1.25
CA GLY A 54 -14.65 -19.78 1.90
C GLY A 54 -14.10 -18.73 2.87
N ALA A 55 -13.09 -19.08 3.67
CA ALA A 55 -12.41 -18.14 4.56
C ALA A 55 -11.74 -16.99 3.78
N ILE A 56 -11.03 -17.29 2.68
CA ILE A 56 -10.40 -16.26 1.82
C ILE A 56 -11.46 -15.30 1.27
N VAL A 57 -12.55 -15.84 0.72
CA VAL A 57 -13.64 -15.03 0.15
C VAL A 57 -14.30 -14.17 1.22
N ALA A 58 -14.61 -14.75 2.39
CA ALA A 58 -15.20 -14.00 3.49
C ALA A 58 -14.25 -12.92 4.04
N ALA A 59 -12.95 -13.19 4.15
CA ALA A 59 -11.94 -12.22 4.59
C ALA A 59 -11.74 -11.09 3.58
N SER A 60 -11.87 -11.36 2.28
CA SER A 60 -11.70 -10.35 1.23
C SER A 60 -12.70 -9.18 1.32
N ASP A 61 -13.93 -9.47 1.78
CA ASP A 61 -14.96 -8.48 2.09
C ASP A 61 -15.81 -8.93 3.28
N ILE A 62 -15.28 -8.67 4.47
CA ILE A 62 -15.83 -9.07 5.77
C ILE A 62 -17.24 -8.51 5.99
N ASN A 63 -17.52 -7.31 5.49
CA ASN A 63 -18.81 -6.64 5.67
C ASN A 63 -19.95 -7.35 4.91
N ASN A 64 -19.63 -8.01 3.79
CA ASN A 64 -20.59 -8.78 2.98
C ASN A 64 -20.30 -10.29 3.00
N ALA A 65 -19.57 -10.78 4.01
CA ALA A 65 -19.07 -12.15 4.08
C ALA A 65 -20.16 -13.21 3.84
N ALA A 66 -21.35 -13.07 4.44
CA ALA A 66 -22.43 -14.06 4.28
C ALA A 66 -22.91 -14.21 2.82
N ALA A 67 -23.12 -13.09 2.13
CA ALA A 67 -23.53 -13.09 0.73
C ALA A 67 -22.43 -13.63 -0.19
N ASN A 68 -21.18 -13.24 0.07
CA ASN A 68 -20.01 -13.70 -0.69
C ASN A 68 -19.77 -15.22 -0.52
N LEU A 69 -19.99 -15.75 0.69
CA LEU A 69 -19.94 -17.19 0.96
C LEU A 69 -21.01 -17.93 0.14
N VAL A 70 -22.29 -17.52 0.23
CA VAL A 70 -23.37 -18.15 -0.57
C VAL A 70 -23.01 -18.18 -2.06
N ALA A 71 -22.60 -17.04 -2.62
CA ALA A 71 -22.22 -16.96 -4.03
C ALA A 71 -21.02 -17.84 -4.38
N ASN A 72 -20.01 -17.93 -3.51
CA ASN A 72 -18.84 -18.79 -3.73
C ASN A 72 -19.22 -20.28 -3.71
N PHE A 73 -19.97 -20.74 -2.71
CA PHE A 73 -20.38 -22.14 -2.62
C PHE A 73 -21.30 -22.54 -3.79
N GLN A 74 -22.21 -21.68 -4.22
CA GLN A 74 -23.04 -21.90 -5.41
C GLN A 74 -22.22 -22.07 -6.69
N ARG A 75 -21.17 -21.26 -6.89
CA ARG A 75 -20.25 -21.41 -8.03
C ARG A 75 -19.48 -22.74 -7.99
N ASN A 76 -19.32 -23.32 -6.81
CA ASN A 76 -18.74 -24.65 -6.61
C ASN A 76 -19.80 -25.78 -6.62
N GLY A 77 -21.04 -25.48 -7.02
CA GLY A 77 -22.13 -26.44 -7.18
C GLY A 77 -22.79 -26.87 -5.87
N LEU A 78 -22.65 -26.09 -4.79
CA LEU A 78 -23.24 -26.40 -3.47
C LEU A 78 -24.34 -25.40 -3.11
N ASN A 79 -25.50 -25.92 -2.74
CA ASN A 79 -26.57 -25.17 -2.11
C ASN A 79 -26.32 -25.11 -0.60
N VAL A 80 -26.02 -23.91 -0.08
CA VAL A 80 -25.61 -23.74 1.32
C VAL A 80 -26.51 -22.79 2.10
N ALA A 81 -26.61 -23.03 3.40
CA ALA A 81 -27.18 -22.10 4.36
C ALA A 81 -26.07 -21.51 5.23
N VAL A 82 -25.81 -20.21 5.09
CA VAL A 82 -24.77 -19.49 5.86
C VAL A 82 -25.41 -18.85 7.08
N LYS A 83 -25.00 -19.28 8.28
CA LYS A 83 -25.52 -18.75 9.55
C LYS A 83 -25.09 -17.30 9.77
N THR A 84 -26.04 -16.45 10.14
CA THR A 84 -25.84 -15.05 10.53
C THR A 84 -26.46 -14.79 11.92
N GLY A 85 -26.28 -13.58 12.46
CA GLY A 85 -26.91 -13.19 13.74
C GLY A 85 -28.44 -13.18 13.71
N ALA A 86 -29.05 -13.05 12.52
CA ALA A 86 -30.50 -12.93 12.33
C ALA A 86 -31.16 -14.19 11.72
N GLY A 87 -30.40 -15.28 11.51
CA GLY A 87 -30.90 -16.50 10.85
C GLY A 87 -29.86 -17.10 9.90
N TYR A 88 -30.27 -17.31 8.65
CA TYR A 88 -29.42 -17.86 7.59
C TYR A 88 -29.55 -17.06 6.31
N THR A 89 -28.42 -16.77 5.66
CA THR A 89 -28.37 -16.29 4.28
C THR A 89 -28.28 -17.50 3.36
N THR A 90 -29.14 -17.52 2.35
CA THR A 90 -29.27 -18.61 1.37
C THR A 90 -29.29 -18.02 -0.04
N PRO A 91 -29.22 -18.85 -1.11
CA PRO A 91 -29.46 -18.42 -2.49
C PRO A 91 -30.71 -17.57 -2.70
N ASN A 92 -31.76 -17.84 -1.93
CA ASN A 92 -33.07 -17.20 -2.05
C ASN A 92 -33.22 -16.00 -1.09
N GLY A 93 -32.13 -15.52 -0.49
CA GLY A 93 -32.11 -14.43 0.48
C GLY A 93 -32.01 -14.90 1.92
N SER A 94 -32.24 -13.97 2.85
CA SER A 94 -32.13 -14.22 4.29
C SER A 94 -33.44 -14.75 4.86
N GLN A 95 -33.37 -15.83 5.63
CA GLN A 95 -34.53 -16.51 6.22
C GLN A 95 -34.18 -17.18 7.55
N LEU A 96 -35.19 -17.36 8.39
CA LEU A 96 -35.10 -18.23 9.57
C LEU A 96 -35.38 -19.67 9.14
N LEU A 97 -34.45 -20.58 9.44
CA LEU A 97 -34.56 -21.99 9.08
C LEU A 97 -34.65 -22.84 10.34
N SER A 98 -35.56 -23.82 10.33
CA SER A 98 -35.58 -24.90 11.32
C SER A 98 -34.54 -25.98 11.01
N ASN A 99 -34.23 -26.83 11.99
CA ASN A 99 -33.29 -27.95 11.81
C ASN A 99 -33.71 -28.90 10.66
N GLN A 100 -35.01 -29.08 10.44
CA GLN A 100 -35.50 -29.91 9.34
C GLN A 100 -35.25 -29.26 7.97
N GLN A 101 -35.41 -27.94 7.86
CA GLN A 101 -35.14 -27.22 6.62
C GLN A 101 -33.64 -27.16 6.30
N LEU A 102 -32.78 -27.08 7.32
CA LEU A 102 -31.32 -27.13 7.15
C LEU A 102 -30.85 -28.44 6.49
N SER A 103 -31.60 -29.53 6.66
CA SER A 103 -31.29 -30.82 6.03
C SER A 103 -31.49 -30.86 4.51
N GLN A 104 -32.12 -29.82 3.93
CA GLN A 104 -32.33 -29.68 2.49
C GLN A 104 -31.13 -29.00 1.78
N PHE A 105 -30.18 -28.49 2.55
CA PHE A 105 -28.96 -27.86 2.04
C PHE A 105 -27.83 -28.88 2.03
N ASP A 106 -26.94 -28.76 1.04
CA ASP A 106 -25.76 -29.63 0.91
C ASP A 106 -24.78 -29.39 2.06
N ALA A 107 -24.69 -28.13 2.52
CA ALA A 107 -23.88 -27.77 3.68
C ALA A 107 -24.45 -26.59 4.49
N VAL A 108 -24.12 -26.58 5.77
CA VAL A 108 -24.35 -25.45 6.68
C VAL A 108 -23.02 -24.80 6.99
N VAL A 109 -22.95 -23.48 6.78
CA VAL A 109 -21.71 -22.70 6.93
C VAL A 109 -21.87 -21.74 8.10
N GLN A 110 -20.87 -21.66 8.96
CA GLN A 110 -20.75 -20.63 9.98
C GLN A 110 -19.48 -19.82 9.71
N TYR A 111 -19.54 -18.50 9.87
CA TYR A 111 -18.37 -17.65 9.81
C TYR A 111 -18.25 -16.80 11.07
N THR A 112 -17.01 -16.47 11.45
CA THR A 112 -16.69 -15.65 12.62
C THR A 112 -15.60 -14.65 12.22
N PRO A 113 -15.90 -13.34 12.17
CA PRO A 113 -14.89 -12.30 12.00
C PRO A 113 -13.98 -12.17 13.23
N GLY A 114 -12.75 -11.70 13.02
CA GLY A 114 -11.77 -11.49 14.09
C GLY A 114 -10.48 -10.85 13.58
N VAL A 115 -9.43 -10.96 14.40
CA VAL A 115 -8.06 -10.53 14.07
C VAL A 115 -7.14 -11.76 13.97
N TYR A 116 -6.22 -11.76 13.01
CA TYR A 116 -5.15 -12.76 12.93
C TYR A 116 -3.79 -12.18 13.30
N VAL A 117 -3.16 -12.75 14.33
CA VAL A 117 -1.82 -12.35 14.81
C VAL A 117 -0.77 -13.23 14.15
N ALA A 118 0.00 -12.66 13.23
CA ALA A 118 1.04 -13.35 12.46
C ALA A 118 2.36 -13.55 13.26
N ASP A 119 2.26 -13.92 14.53
CA ASP A 119 3.42 -14.14 15.40
C ASP A 119 3.78 -15.64 15.44
N SER A 120 5.02 -15.95 15.05
CA SER A 120 5.53 -17.33 15.01
C SER A 120 5.68 -17.96 16.40
N SER A 121 5.80 -17.14 17.46
CA SER A 121 5.88 -17.56 18.85
C SER A 121 4.52 -18.02 19.42
N ILE A 122 3.42 -17.61 18.81
CA ILE A 122 2.05 -18.02 19.19
C ILE A 122 1.68 -19.31 18.46
N SER A 123 1.06 -20.26 19.18
CA SER A 123 0.57 -21.50 18.55
C SER A 123 -0.48 -21.21 17.47
N SER A 124 -0.46 -21.96 16.36
CA SER A 124 -1.31 -21.68 15.19
C SER A 124 -2.81 -21.58 15.52
N GLY A 125 -3.30 -22.39 16.47
CA GLY A 125 -4.70 -22.37 16.91
C GLY A 125 -5.10 -21.12 17.70
N GLN A 126 -4.13 -20.38 18.27
CA GLN A 126 -4.34 -19.18 19.08
C GLN A 126 -4.13 -17.88 18.30
N ARG A 127 -3.63 -17.94 17.07
CA ARG A 127 -3.37 -16.76 16.24
C ARG A 127 -4.64 -16.03 15.80
N PHE A 128 -5.79 -16.71 15.78
CA PHE A 128 -7.07 -16.08 15.46
C PHE A 128 -7.83 -15.69 16.74
N ILE A 129 -8.11 -14.40 16.88
CA ILE A 129 -8.86 -13.82 17.99
C ILE A 129 -10.25 -13.41 17.50
N ALA A 130 -11.25 -14.23 17.83
CA ALA A 130 -12.64 -14.01 17.42
C ALA A 130 -13.21 -12.70 17.98
N GLY A 131 -13.93 -11.94 17.15
CA GLY A 131 -14.66 -10.74 17.57
C GLY A 131 -13.80 -9.50 17.84
N SER A 132 -12.46 -9.62 17.84
CA SER A 132 -11.55 -8.48 17.97
C SER A 132 -11.64 -7.55 16.75
N GLN A 133 -11.65 -6.23 16.98
CA GLN A 133 -11.72 -5.21 15.94
C GLN A 133 -10.43 -4.37 15.89
N PRO A 134 -10.07 -3.80 14.72
CA PRO A 134 -10.75 -3.91 13.43
C PRO A 134 -10.61 -5.32 12.84
N TYR A 135 -11.68 -5.85 12.22
CA TYR A 135 -11.63 -7.19 11.62
C TYR A 135 -10.67 -7.22 10.43
N ASP A 136 -9.71 -8.14 10.45
CA ASP A 136 -8.81 -8.43 9.33
C ASP A 136 -8.85 -9.91 8.92
N ALA A 137 -9.57 -10.75 9.67
CA ALA A 137 -9.62 -12.19 9.44
C ALA A 137 -11.02 -12.74 9.63
N VAL A 138 -11.28 -13.87 8.96
CA VAL A 138 -12.52 -14.63 9.11
C VAL A 138 -12.19 -16.11 9.25
N LYS A 139 -12.79 -16.73 10.27
CA LYS A 139 -12.84 -18.18 10.44
C LYS A 139 -14.14 -18.70 9.86
N VAL A 140 -14.08 -19.62 8.91
CA VAL A 140 -15.23 -20.28 8.30
C VAL A 140 -15.23 -21.74 8.70
N ALA A 141 -16.38 -22.23 9.16
CA ALA A 141 -16.63 -23.63 9.46
C ALA A 141 -17.74 -24.13 8.54
N VAL A 142 -17.50 -25.25 7.85
CA VAL A 142 -18.45 -25.88 6.94
C VAL A 142 -18.82 -27.25 7.49
N GLN A 143 -20.11 -27.53 7.56
CA GLN A 143 -20.65 -28.83 7.96
C GLN A 143 -21.46 -29.42 6.82
N GLN A 144 -21.17 -30.66 6.45
CA GLN A 144 -21.83 -31.38 5.36
C GLN A 144 -22.05 -32.84 5.76
N LYS A 145 -23.21 -33.41 5.43
CA LYS A 145 -23.41 -34.86 5.59
C LYS A 145 -22.54 -35.62 4.60
N ALA A 146 -21.85 -36.65 5.06
CA ALA A 146 -21.11 -37.54 4.19
C ALA A 146 -22.06 -38.26 3.22
N GLU A 147 -21.55 -38.65 2.07
CA GLU A 147 -22.19 -39.59 1.17
C GLU A 147 -21.55 -40.96 1.35
N LEU A 148 -22.39 -41.97 1.62
CA LEU A 148 -21.99 -43.38 1.65
C LEU A 148 -22.59 -44.05 0.43
N THR A 149 -21.80 -44.84 -0.31
CA THR A 149 -22.29 -45.56 -1.50
C THR A 149 -22.81 -46.94 -1.14
N PHE A 150 -22.06 -47.71 -0.36
CA PHE A 150 -22.43 -49.09 -0.04
C PHE A 150 -23.06 -49.20 1.36
N ALA A 151 -22.50 -48.49 2.33
CA ALA A 151 -22.90 -48.51 3.73
C ALA A 151 -24.19 -47.73 4.01
N ALA A 152 -24.69 -46.93 3.07
CA ALA A 152 -25.93 -46.16 3.23
C ALA A 152 -27.16 -47.01 3.54
N THR A 153 -27.14 -48.30 3.18
CA THR A 153 -28.24 -49.24 3.42
C THR A 153 -28.36 -49.70 4.88
N PHE A 154 -27.30 -49.56 5.68
CA PHE A 154 -27.27 -50.04 7.07
C PHE A 154 -26.61 -49.08 8.07
N ALA A 155 -26.02 -47.98 7.61
CA ALA A 155 -25.40 -46.96 8.43
C ALA A 155 -25.91 -45.56 8.07
N THR A 156 -26.09 -44.71 9.08
CA THR A 156 -26.41 -43.30 8.85
C THR A 156 -25.13 -42.55 8.49
N PRO A 157 -25.11 -41.77 7.40
CA PRO A 157 -23.91 -41.01 7.06
C PRO A 157 -23.52 -40.01 8.15
N PRO A 158 -22.24 -39.99 8.58
CA PRO A 158 -21.77 -39.03 9.57
C PRO A 158 -21.79 -37.61 9.01
N THR A 159 -21.78 -36.61 9.88
CA THR A 159 -21.55 -35.21 9.47
C THR A 159 -20.07 -34.93 9.47
N LEU A 160 -19.55 -34.49 8.33
CA LEU A 160 -18.19 -34.00 8.17
C LEU A 160 -18.14 -32.51 8.51
N SER A 161 -17.02 -32.08 9.07
CA SER A 161 -16.77 -30.67 9.38
C SER A 161 -15.36 -30.26 8.98
N ALA A 162 -15.22 -29.07 8.41
CA ALA A 162 -13.93 -28.46 8.15
C ALA A 162 -13.93 -27.01 8.64
N VAL A 163 -12.74 -26.51 8.98
CA VAL A 163 -12.54 -25.13 9.42
C VAL A 163 -11.35 -24.54 8.68
N GLY A 164 -11.57 -23.36 8.10
CA GLY A 164 -10.56 -22.55 7.43
C GLY A 164 -10.48 -21.19 8.10
N THR A 165 -9.28 -20.60 8.17
CA THR A 165 -9.09 -19.23 8.65
C THR A 165 -8.24 -18.49 7.63
N ALA A 166 -8.68 -17.31 7.24
CA ALA A 166 -7.93 -16.44 6.34
C ALA A 166 -7.91 -15.02 6.90
N SER A 167 -6.80 -14.34 6.70
CA SER A 167 -6.63 -12.91 6.96
C SER A 167 -6.46 -12.15 5.64
N ALA A 168 -7.08 -10.99 5.54
CA ALA A 168 -6.93 -10.06 4.43
C ALA A 168 -6.39 -8.72 4.95
N ALA A 169 -5.09 -8.50 4.76
CA ALA A 169 -4.48 -7.21 5.03
C ALA A 169 -4.82 -6.24 3.89
N LYS A 170 -5.70 -5.27 4.16
CA LYS A 170 -6.04 -4.19 3.25
C LYS A 170 -5.03 -3.05 3.43
N ILE A 171 -4.06 -2.94 2.53
CA ILE A 171 -3.01 -1.92 2.56
C ILE A 171 -3.04 -1.06 1.30
N ALA A 172 -2.76 0.23 1.45
CA ALA A 172 -2.60 1.19 0.35
C ALA A 172 -1.24 1.88 0.47
N ALA A 173 -0.63 2.17 -0.68
CA ALA A 173 0.43 3.17 -0.77
C ALA A 173 -0.20 4.52 -1.09
N PHE A 174 0.15 5.57 -0.34
CA PHE A 174 -0.32 6.92 -0.60
C PHE A 174 0.67 7.96 -0.11
N SER A 175 0.62 9.13 -0.73
CA SER A 175 1.49 10.26 -0.42
C SER A 175 0.69 11.55 -0.31
N ILE A 176 1.28 12.53 0.38
CA ILE A 176 0.80 13.91 0.42
C ILE A 176 1.94 14.84 0.06
N GLY A 177 1.64 15.83 -0.78
CA GLY A 177 2.61 16.82 -1.20
C GLY A 177 1.95 18.14 -1.55
N SER A 178 2.75 19.20 -1.54
CA SER A 178 2.35 20.52 -2.02
C SER A 178 2.76 20.65 -3.48
N ARG A 179 1.81 20.63 -4.41
CA ARG A 179 2.10 20.85 -5.83
C ARG A 179 2.33 22.33 -6.08
N LEU A 180 3.46 22.68 -6.69
CA LEU A 180 3.76 24.05 -7.11
C LEU A 180 3.17 24.32 -8.49
N ALA A 181 2.77 25.57 -8.75
CA ALA A 181 2.45 26.04 -10.11
C ALA A 181 3.68 25.85 -11.01
N SER A 182 3.47 25.63 -12.31
CA SER A 182 4.53 25.28 -13.28
C SER A 182 5.80 26.10 -13.08
N ILE A 183 6.95 25.43 -12.89
CA ILE A 183 8.23 26.07 -12.60
C ILE A 183 9.12 26.00 -13.84
N ASN A 184 9.84 27.08 -14.13
CA ASN A 184 10.86 27.10 -15.17
C ASN A 184 12.04 26.16 -14.82
N GLY A 185 12.49 25.34 -15.77
CA GLY A 185 13.57 24.37 -15.55
C GLY A 185 14.89 24.97 -15.00
N GLY A 186 15.20 26.22 -15.32
CA GLY A 186 16.37 26.91 -14.76
C GLY A 186 16.31 27.12 -13.25
N VAL A 187 15.10 27.32 -12.70
CA VAL A 187 14.86 27.43 -11.26
C VAL A 187 15.08 26.10 -10.57
N LEU A 188 14.57 25.01 -11.17
CA LEU A 188 14.72 23.65 -10.63
C LEU A 188 16.19 23.21 -10.61
N ASN A 189 16.96 23.54 -11.66
CA ASN A 189 18.40 23.23 -11.70
C ASN A 189 19.14 23.88 -10.53
N ALA A 190 18.88 25.16 -10.30
CA ALA A 190 19.55 25.90 -9.24
C ALA A 190 19.09 25.46 -7.84
N LEU A 191 17.81 25.12 -7.67
CA LEU A 191 17.27 24.60 -6.40
C LEU A 191 17.83 23.21 -6.07
N LEU A 192 17.74 22.26 -7.02
CA LEU A 192 18.31 20.91 -6.85
C LEU A 192 19.83 20.97 -6.67
N GLY A 193 20.51 21.81 -7.45
CA GLY A 193 21.95 22.02 -7.29
C GLY A 193 22.31 22.55 -5.90
N SER A 194 21.54 23.49 -5.36
CA SER A 194 21.78 24.02 -4.01
C SER A 194 21.49 22.98 -2.90
N LEU A 195 20.40 22.23 -3.02
CA LEU A 195 20.06 21.13 -2.09
C LEU A 195 21.14 20.04 -2.06
N LEU A 196 21.68 19.70 -3.22
CA LEU A 196 22.66 18.63 -3.38
C LEU A 196 24.11 19.09 -3.22
N GLY A 197 24.35 20.41 -3.18
CA GLY A 197 25.70 20.98 -3.25
C GLY A 197 26.41 20.65 -4.56
N ALA A 198 25.67 20.61 -5.67
CA ALA A 198 26.10 20.09 -6.96
C ALA A 198 25.73 21.03 -8.12
N THR A 199 26.37 20.84 -9.28
CA THR A 199 25.93 21.52 -10.51
C THR A 199 24.93 20.63 -11.24
N VAL A 200 23.69 21.10 -11.35
CA VAL A 200 22.61 20.41 -12.09
C VAL A 200 22.28 21.21 -13.35
N SER A 201 22.27 20.54 -14.50
CA SER A 201 22.06 21.16 -15.82
C SER A 201 21.13 20.29 -16.66
N LEU A 202 19.90 20.17 -16.19
CA LEU A 202 18.82 19.46 -16.88
C LEU A 202 18.05 20.40 -17.82
N LYS A 203 17.55 19.84 -18.91
CA LYS A 203 16.64 20.51 -19.85
C LYS A 203 15.19 20.28 -19.44
N ALA A 204 14.27 21.07 -20.00
CA ALA A 204 12.82 20.88 -19.78
C ALA A 204 12.37 19.44 -20.08
N ALA A 205 12.81 18.86 -21.20
CA ALA A 205 12.47 17.48 -21.56
C ALA A 205 13.02 16.43 -20.57
N ASP A 206 14.14 16.72 -19.88
CA ASP A 206 14.66 15.82 -18.84
C ASP A 206 13.75 15.88 -17.60
N TYR A 207 13.28 17.07 -17.22
CA TYR A 207 12.32 17.23 -16.13
C TYR A 207 10.99 16.55 -16.42
N ASP A 208 10.45 16.75 -17.63
CA ASP A 208 9.19 16.11 -18.05
C ASP A 208 9.33 14.59 -18.00
N ALA A 209 10.45 14.05 -18.49
CA ALA A 209 10.71 12.61 -18.45
C ALA A 209 10.87 12.08 -17.03
N LEU A 210 11.54 12.80 -16.12
CA LEU A 210 11.70 12.40 -14.72
C LEU A 210 10.37 12.46 -13.96
N LEU A 211 9.52 13.44 -14.25
CA LEU A 211 8.18 13.60 -13.65
C LEU A 211 7.23 12.51 -14.13
N SER A 212 7.25 12.18 -15.43
CA SER A 212 6.32 11.25 -16.05
C SER A 212 6.72 9.77 -15.91
N THR A 213 7.85 9.48 -15.26
CA THR A 213 8.36 8.10 -15.13
C THR A 213 8.16 7.61 -13.71
N ASP A 214 7.36 6.57 -13.56
CA ASP A 214 7.22 5.82 -12.33
C ASP A 214 8.25 4.69 -12.24
N VAL A 215 8.72 4.41 -11.03
CA VAL A 215 9.53 3.22 -10.71
C VAL A 215 8.85 2.39 -9.65
N ASP A 216 8.93 1.07 -9.77
CA ASP A 216 8.55 0.16 -8.69
C ASP A 216 9.53 0.33 -7.52
N LEU A 217 9.00 0.88 -6.43
CA LEU A 217 9.76 1.29 -5.26
C LEU A 217 10.38 0.08 -4.55
N LEU A 218 9.67 -1.04 -4.47
CA LEU A 218 10.19 -2.25 -3.83
C LEU A 218 11.36 -2.84 -4.63
N SER A 219 11.26 -2.90 -5.96
CA SER A 219 12.36 -3.30 -6.83
C SER A 219 13.57 -2.39 -6.71
N PHE A 220 13.35 -1.07 -6.59
CA PHE A 220 14.43 -0.12 -6.32
C PHE A 220 15.10 -0.39 -4.96
N LEU A 221 14.32 -0.64 -3.91
CA LEU A 221 14.84 -0.94 -2.57
C LEU A 221 15.60 -2.28 -2.53
N ASP A 222 15.12 -3.30 -3.25
CA ASP A 222 15.79 -4.60 -3.38
C ASP A 222 17.15 -4.45 -4.08
N LEU A 223 17.21 -3.66 -5.16
CA LEU A 223 18.46 -3.31 -5.84
C LEU A 223 19.39 -2.49 -4.94
N LEU A 224 18.84 -1.60 -4.13
CA LEU A 224 19.62 -0.78 -3.19
C LEU A 224 20.27 -1.64 -2.11
N ALA A 225 19.51 -2.54 -1.48
CA ALA A 225 20.05 -3.47 -0.49
C ALA A 225 21.17 -4.34 -1.07
N THR A 226 20.98 -4.82 -2.30
CA THR A 226 21.99 -5.59 -3.04
C THR A 226 23.26 -4.76 -3.24
N ASN A 227 23.13 -3.51 -3.70
CA ASN A 227 24.27 -2.61 -3.89
C ASN A 227 24.98 -2.20 -2.59
N LEU A 228 24.29 -2.27 -1.45
CA LEU A 228 24.85 -2.04 -0.11
C LEU A 228 25.43 -3.31 0.52
N ASN A 229 25.32 -4.47 -0.13
CA ASN A 229 25.71 -5.78 0.40
C ASN A 229 25.04 -6.11 1.75
N LEU A 230 23.79 -5.67 1.95
CA LEU A 230 23.05 -6.02 3.16
C LEU A 230 22.48 -7.44 3.02
N THR A 231 22.93 -8.34 3.88
CA THR A 231 22.42 -9.71 3.96
C THR A 231 21.40 -9.84 5.10
N ALA A 232 20.23 -10.39 4.79
CA ALA A 232 19.15 -10.64 5.76
C ALA A 232 18.60 -9.40 6.49
N ALA A 233 18.62 -8.23 5.85
CA ALA A 233 17.95 -7.03 6.36
C ALA A 233 16.45 -7.03 6.00
N ASN A 234 15.64 -6.47 6.89
CA ASN A 234 14.27 -6.09 6.55
C ASN A 234 14.23 -4.68 5.90
N TYR A 235 13.07 -4.28 5.36
CA TYR A 235 12.96 -2.98 4.71
C TYR A 235 13.12 -1.81 5.69
N ASP A 236 12.66 -1.90 6.94
CA ASP A 236 12.84 -0.81 7.92
C ASP A 236 14.32 -0.56 8.24
N GLU A 237 15.10 -1.62 8.41
CA GLU A 237 16.56 -1.55 8.59
C GLU A 237 17.26 -0.92 7.37
N LEU A 238 16.81 -1.26 6.15
CA LEU A 238 17.29 -0.62 4.93
C LEU A 238 16.96 0.87 4.90
N LEU A 239 15.72 1.26 5.22
CA LEU A 239 15.29 2.66 5.21
C LEU A 239 16.05 3.52 6.23
N ALA A 240 16.42 2.93 7.38
CA ALA A 240 17.21 3.58 8.43
C ALA A 240 18.70 3.72 8.10
N THR A 241 19.19 3.01 7.07
CA THR A 241 20.60 3.01 6.69
C THR A 241 21.01 4.34 6.08
N GLN A 242 22.16 4.88 6.48
CA GLN A 242 22.73 6.06 5.83
C GLN A 242 23.34 5.69 4.47
N ILE A 243 22.73 6.18 3.40
CA ILE A 243 23.11 5.91 2.02
C ILE A 243 23.80 7.13 1.43
N SER A 244 24.93 6.95 0.73
CA SER A 244 25.54 8.06 -0.01
C SER A 244 24.69 8.43 -1.23
N TYR A 245 24.53 9.73 -1.47
CA TYR A 245 23.66 10.21 -2.54
C TYR A 245 24.06 9.71 -3.94
N PRO A 246 25.37 9.63 -4.31
CA PRO A 246 25.78 9.01 -5.57
C PRO A 246 25.35 7.54 -5.68
N ARG A 247 25.44 6.77 -4.60
CA ARG A 247 24.99 5.36 -4.57
C ARG A 247 23.48 5.24 -4.79
N LEU A 248 22.70 6.14 -4.18
CA LEU A 248 21.26 6.21 -4.36
C LEU A 248 20.91 6.47 -5.83
N LEU A 249 21.48 7.51 -6.44
CA LEU A 249 21.24 7.84 -7.84
C LEU A 249 21.69 6.73 -8.79
N ASN A 250 22.85 6.12 -8.53
CA ASN A 250 23.36 5.01 -9.33
C ASN A 250 22.42 3.81 -9.30
N THR A 251 21.85 3.51 -8.13
CA THR A 251 20.87 2.43 -7.96
C THR A 251 19.57 2.78 -8.67
N LEU A 252 19.05 4.00 -8.47
CA LEU A 252 17.83 4.47 -9.12
C LEU A 252 17.96 4.42 -10.64
N GLY A 253 19.09 4.83 -11.20
CA GLY A 253 19.38 4.77 -12.64
C GLY A 253 19.52 3.35 -13.21
N LYS A 254 19.58 2.32 -12.36
CA LYS A 254 19.60 0.90 -12.74
C LYS A 254 18.25 0.19 -12.53
N THR A 255 17.26 0.88 -12.00
CA THR A 255 15.92 0.31 -11.84
C THR A 255 15.34 -0.08 -13.21
N PRO A 256 14.75 -1.27 -13.37
CA PRO A 256 14.14 -1.70 -14.63
C PRO A 256 13.04 -0.74 -15.10
N GLY A 257 12.86 -0.64 -16.42
CA GLY A 257 11.79 0.17 -17.03
C GLY A 257 12.12 1.64 -17.30
N LEU A 258 13.31 2.11 -16.88
CA LEU A 258 13.72 3.49 -17.14
C LEU A 258 14.08 3.75 -18.61
N SER A 259 13.64 4.89 -19.13
CA SER A 259 14.02 5.35 -20.46
C SER A 259 15.48 5.81 -20.54
N THR A 260 16.03 5.89 -21.76
CA THR A 260 17.38 6.40 -21.98
C THR A 260 17.53 7.88 -21.61
N THR A 261 16.45 8.67 -21.70
CA THR A 261 16.42 10.08 -21.25
C THR A 261 16.54 10.16 -19.74
N VAL A 262 15.74 9.38 -19.00
CA VAL A 262 15.75 9.37 -17.53
C VAL A 262 17.10 8.91 -16.99
N THR A 263 17.64 7.80 -17.52
CA THR A 263 18.95 7.29 -17.10
C THR A 263 20.08 8.29 -17.36
N LYS A 264 20.06 9.02 -18.49
CA LYS A 264 21.00 10.11 -18.78
C LYS A 264 20.84 11.29 -17.83
N ALA A 265 19.62 11.70 -17.52
CA ALA A 265 19.34 12.79 -16.59
C ALA A 265 19.87 12.45 -15.19
N LEU A 266 19.57 11.24 -14.68
CA LEU A 266 20.11 10.74 -13.40
C LEU A 266 21.64 10.68 -13.41
N SER A 267 22.25 10.17 -14.48
CA SER A 267 23.71 10.14 -14.63
C SER A 267 24.33 11.54 -14.66
N SER A 268 23.63 12.53 -15.25
CA SER A 268 24.08 13.92 -15.28
C SER A 268 24.08 14.54 -13.89
N ILE A 269 23.04 14.27 -13.09
CA ILE A 269 22.99 14.70 -11.68
C ILE A 269 24.11 14.01 -10.91
N GLU A 270 24.27 12.69 -11.04
CA GLU A 270 25.32 11.92 -10.36
C GLU A 270 26.72 12.46 -10.65
N LYS A 271 27.03 12.79 -11.92
CA LYS A 271 28.30 13.43 -12.30
C LYS A 271 28.48 14.81 -11.68
N GLY A 272 27.40 15.60 -11.62
CA GLY A 272 27.40 16.94 -11.04
C GLY A 272 27.68 16.96 -9.53
N LEU A 273 27.45 15.84 -8.83
CA LEU A 273 27.75 15.68 -7.40
C LEU A 273 29.26 15.64 -7.10
N GLY A 274 30.10 15.25 -8.06
CA GLY A 274 31.55 15.17 -7.90
C GLY A 274 31.98 14.38 -6.65
N GLN A 275 32.66 15.05 -5.71
CA GLN A 275 33.19 14.48 -4.46
C GLN A 275 32.27 14.71 -3.25
N THR A 276 30.96 14.89 -3.48
CA THR A 276 30.02 15.12 -2.38
C THR A 276 30.04 13.98 -1.35
N GLN A 277 29.94 14.35 -0.08
CA GLN A 277 29.78 13.41 1.04
C GLN A 277 28.33 13.37 1.54
N LEU A 278 27.40 13.87 0.72
CA LEU A 278 25.99 13.92 1.03
C LEU A 278 25.43 12.52 1.28
N LYS A 279 24.73 12.36 2.40
CA LYS A 279 24.06 11.13 2.80
C LYS A 279 22.61 11.39 3.11
N VAL A 280 21.78 10.36 2.95
CA VAL A 280 20.35 10.41 3.21
C VAL A 280 19.91 9.10 3.87
N LYS A 281 18.88 9.19 4.72
CA LYS A 281 18.12 8.04 5.20
C LYS A 281 16.75 8.08 4.54
N LEU A 282 16.27 6.94 4.06
CA LEU A 282 14.98 6.90 3.37
C LEU A 282 13.80 6.95 4.35
N GLU A 283 14.01 6.53 5.60
CA GLU A 283 13.02 6.60 6.69
C GLU A 283 12.51 8.03 6.94
N ASP A 284 13.30 9.05 6.59
CA ASP A 284 12.94 10.45 6.78
C ASP A 284 11.74 10.89 5.91
N PHE A 285 11.44 10.16 4.81
CA PHE A 285 10.36 10.51 3.89
C PHE A 285 9.47 9.35 3.45
N LEU A 286 9.88 8.10 3.69
CA LEU A 286 9.16 6.90 3.31
C LEU A 286 9.00 5.98 4.51
N SER A 287 7.77 5.50 4.73
CA SER A 287 7.48 4.42 5.67
C SER A 287 6.74 3.30 4.93
N LEU A 288 7.17 2.06 5.10
CA LEU A 288 6.48 0.91 4.51
C LEU A 288 5.47 0.27 5.48
N GLY A 289 5.27 0.89 6.65
CA GLY A 289 4.33 0.44 7.68
C GLY A 289 4.56 -1.05 8.01
N PRO A 290 3.50 -1.88 8.06
CA PRO A 290 3.64 -3.31 8.35
C PRO A 290 4.50 -4.10 7.35
N MET A 291 4.80 -3.53 6.17
CA MET A 291 5.68 -4.18 5.19
C MET A 291 7.16 -3.96 5.51
N GLY A 292 7.49 -3.00 6.37
CA GLY A 292 8.85 -2.68 6.80
C GLY A 292 9.58 -3.87 7.44
N GLU A 293 8.86 -4.67 8.23
CA GLU A 293 9.40 -5.86 8.92
C GLU A 293 9.72 -7.04 7.98
N ARG A 294 9.27 -6.98 6.72
CA ARG A 294 9.52 -8.05 5.75
C ARG A 294 10.97 -8.02 5.30
N LEU A 295 11.54 -9.22 5.09
CA LEU A 295 12.86 -9.34 4.47
C LEU A 295 12.85 -8.74 3.07
N VAL A 296 13.91 -8.02 2.73
CA VAL A 296 14.12 -7.46 1.39
C VAL A 296 14.08 -8.58 0.35
N GLY A 297 13.46 -8.33 -0.82
CA GLY A 297 13.25 -9.32 -1.87
C GLY A 297 12.02 -10.23 -1.68
N THR A 298 11.28 -10.10 -0.57
CA THR A 298 10.05 -10.88 -0.33
C THR A 298 8.76 -10.14 -0.68
N GLY A 299 8.85 -8.91 -1.20
CA GLY A 299 7.72 -8.01 -1.48
C GLY A 299 6.96 -8.25 -2.80
N SER A 300 7.25 -9.33 -3.53
CA SER A 300 7.01 -9.58 -4.97
C SER A 300 5.59 -9.46 -5.53
N HIS A 301 4.59 -9.05 -4.74
CA HIS A 301 3.18 -8.95 -5.18
C HIS A 301 2.51 -7.63 -4.80
N LEU A 302 3.24 -6.69 -4.20
CA LEU A 302 2.74 -5.36 -3.90
C LEU A 302 3.40 -4.37 -4.85
N GLN A 303 2.63 -3.83 -5.79
CA GLN A 303 3.11 -2.77 -6.68
C GLN A 303 3.00 -1.43 -5.95
N VAL A 304 4.15 -0.81 -5.67
CA VAL A 304 4.24 0.53 -5.08
C VAL A 304 5.08 1.35 -6.02
N ASP A 305 4.47 2.18 -6.87
CA ASP A 305 5.26 3.05 -7.74
C ASP A 305 5.35 4.49 -7.23
N ALA A 306 6.52 5.06 -7.44
CA ALA A 306 6.83 6.46 -7.16
C ALA A 306 7.46 7.12 -8.39
N SER A 307 7.12 8.38 -8.64
CA SER A 307 7.77 9.17 -9.68
C SER A 307 9.26 9.33 -9.38
N VAL A 308 10.11 9.21 -10.40
CA VAL A 308 11.56 9.42 -10.26
C VAL A 308 11.85 10.83 -9.72
N MET A 309 11.11 11.85 -10.17
CA MET A 309 11.28 13.22 -9.67
C MET A 309 10.88 13.36 -8.20
N ASP A 310 9.86 12.64 -7.74
CA ASP A 310 9.44 12.66 -6.34
C ASP A 310 10.53 12.04 -5.45
N ILE A 311 11.10 10.91 -5.86
CA ILE A 311 12.24 10.29 -5.17
C ILE A 311 13.41 11.28 -5.11
N LEU A 312 13.78 11.90 -6.23
CA LEU A 312 14.87 12.88 -6.29
C LEU A 312 14.63 14.07 -5.37
N SER A 313 13.43 14.66 -5.41
CA SER A 313 13.09 15.85 -4.64
C SER A 313 13.02 15.54 -3.15
N ALA A 314 12.35 14.44 -2.77
CA ALA A 314 12.21 14.03 -1.38
C ALA A 314 13.57 13.69 -0.76
N THR A 315 14.41 12.94 -1.48
CA THR A 315 15.75 12.57 -1.01
C THR A 315 16.70 13.78 -0.98
N ALA A 316 16.63 14.71 -1.94
CA ALA A 316 17.44 15.93 -1.91
C ALA A 316 17.08 16.82 -0.70
N LEU A 317 15.78 16.93 -0.39
CA LEU A 317 15.30 17.66 0.79
C LEU A 317 15.76 16.98 2.09
N ALA A 318 15.59 15.65 2.19
CA ALA A 318 16.01 14.90 3.37
C ALA A 318 17.54 14.89 3.57
N ALA A 319 18.30 14.89 2.48
CA ALA A 319 19.75 14.95 2.52
C ALA A 319 20.27 16.35 2.94
N ASN A 320 19.50 17.41 2.70
CA ASN A 320 19.88 18.78 3.09
C ASN A 320 19.73 19.00 4.60
N GLN A 321 20.74 18.57 5.36
CA GLN A 321 20.82 18.69 6.82
C GLN A 321 20.70 20.13 7.36
N LYS A 322 20.80 21.16 6.51
CA LYS A 322 20.70 22.57 6.91
C LYS A 322 19.28 23.08 7.03
N ASN A 323 18.28 22.32 6.54
CA ASN A 323 16.86 22.71 6.51
C ASN A 323 16.60 24.07 5.85
N GLN A 324 17.57 24.58 5.09
CA GLN A 324 17.57 25.89 4.49
C GLN A 324 18.33 25.85 3.17
N VAL A 325 17.82 26.61 2.20
CA VAL A 325 18.36 26.71 0.85
C VAL A 325 18.25 28.17 0.40
N ALA A 326 19.32 28.72 -0.15
CA ALA A 326 19.32 30.06 -0.72
C ALA A 326 19.92 30.01 -2.12
N VAL A 327 19.18 30.49 -3.11
CA VAL A 327 19.51 30.41 -4.52
C VAL A 327 19.32 31.77 -5.17
N THR A 328 20.32 32.25 -5.90
CA THR A 328 20.19 33.44 -6.74
C THR A 328 20.20 33.02 -8.20
N LEU A 329 19.10 33.34 -8.87
CA LEU A 329 18.80 33.03 -10.27
C LEU A 329 19.10 34.27 -11.11
N ALA A 330 20.37 34.46 -11.48
CA ALA A 330 20.75 35.52 -12.40
C ALA A 330 20.48 35.06 -13.84
N GLY A 331 19.57 35.74 -14.55
CA GLY A 331 19.27 35.44 -15.97
C GLY A 331 18.53 34.13 -16.25
N ALA A 332 18.17 33.34 -15.22
CA ALA A 332 17.41 32.10 -15.40
C ALA A 332 15.91 32.33 -15.63
N VAL A 333 15.39 33.52 -15.28
CA VAL A 333 13.99 33.89 -15.47
C VAL A 333 13.91 35.03 -16.50
N PRO A 334 13.35 34.77 -17.70
CA PRO A 334 13.20 35.79 -18.73
C PRO A 334 12.44 37.03 -18.21
N GLY A 335 12.97 38.22 -18.48
CA GLY A 335 12.36 39.50 -18.09
C GLY A 335 12.67 39.99 -16.68
N LEU A 336 13.36 39.20 -15.85
CA LEU A 336 13.82 39.61 -14.52
C LEU A 336 15.35 39.74 -14.49
N ALA A 337 15.86 40.69 -13.71
CA ALA A 337 17.30 40.92 -13.56
C ALA A 337 17.90 39.83 -12.67
N ASN A 338 17.34 39.71 -11.47
CA ASN A 338 17.72 38.75 -10.46
C ASN A 338 16.47 38.26 -9.73
N VAL A 339 16.44 36.97 -9.43
CA VAL A 339 15.49 36.37 -8.50
C VAL A 339 16.26 35.63 -7.42
N THR A 340 16.11 36.02 -6.17
CA THR A 340 16.66 35.30 -5.03
C THR A 340 15.55 34.50 -4.34
N LEU A 341 15.76 33.21 -4.18
CA LEU A 341 14.87 32.29 -3.47
C LEU A 341 15.55 31.86 -2.18
N LYS A 342 14.86 32.00 -1.04
CA LYS A 342 15.26 31.44 0.24
C LYS A 342 14.17 30.51 0.73
N LEU A 343 14.45 29.22 0.81
CA LEU A 343 13.55 28.20 1.29
C LEU A 343 14.04 27.70 2.66
N SER A 344 13.18 27.72 3.66
CA SER A 344 13.36 27.07 4.95
C SER A 344 12.33 25.95 5.08
N ILE A 345 12.74 24.80 5.61
CA ILE A 345 11.93 23.60 5.75
C ILE A 345 11.88 23.26 7.24
N GLY A 346 10.68 23.12 7.80
CA GLY A 346 10.48 22.74 9.18
C GLY A 346 10.73 21.26 9.40
N GLU A 347 11.07 20.89 10.62
CA GLU A 347 11.15 19.49 11.02
C GLU A 347 9.78 18.82 10.89
N ARG A 348 9.78 17.54 10.50
CA ARG A 348 8.55 16.75 10.45
C ARG A 348 8.26 16.16 11.83
N PRO A 349 6.97 15.97 12.17
CA PRO A 349 6.60 15.15 13.33
C PRO A 349 7.23 13.76 13.26
N THR A 350 7.75 13.26 14.38
CA THR A 350 8.33 11.91 14.44
C THR A 350 7.26 10.85 14.14
N GLY A 351 7.64 9.83 13.36
CA GLY A 351 6.77 8.70 13.03
C GLY A 351 5.72 8.94 11.94
N VAL A 352 5.72 10.11 11.28
CA VAL A 352 4.83 10.39 10.15
C VAL A 352 5.62 10.98 8.98
N THR A 353 5.58 10.28 7.85
CA THR A 353 6.27 10.65 6.61
C THR A 353 5.31 11.29 5.61
N SER A 354 5.83 11.81 4.50
CA SER A 354 5.00 12.29 3.38
C SER A 354 4.49 11.16 2.49
N ASN A 355 5.07 9.95 2.61
CA ASN A 355 4.73 8.77 1.82
C ASN A 355 4.64 7.56 2.75
N THR A 356 3.57 6.78 2.66
CA THR A 356 3.42 5.57 3.48
C THR A 356 2.74 4.42 2.73
N VAL A 357 3.05 3.19 3.15
CA VAL A 357 2.24 2.00 2.89
C VAL A 357 1.59 1.60 4.21
N GLY A 358 0.26 1.53 4.24
CA GLY A 358 -0.43 1.22 5.49
C GLY A 358 -1.88 0.80 5.35
N ALA A 359 -2.42 0.30 6.45
CA ALA A 359 -3.83 -0.05 6.57
C ALA A 359 -4.69 1.16 6.96
N THR A 360 -6.00 0.96 7.07
CA THR A 360 -6.92 2.02 7.54
C THR A 360 -6.42 2.60 8.86
N GLY A 361 -6.30 3.92 8.93
CA GLY A 361 -5.73 4.64 10.07
C GLY A 361 -4.31 5.16 9.83
N ALA A 362 -3.57 4.64 8.86
CA ALA A 362 -2.27 5.19 8.46
C ALA A 362 -2.41 6.66 8.04
N ALA A 363 -1.40 7.47 8.34
CA ALA A 363 -1.40 8.89 8.07
C ALA A 363 -0.08 9.34 7.44
N VAL A 364 -0.16 10.39 6.63
CA VAL A 364 1.00 11.10 6.07
C VAL A 364 0.86 12.59 6.33
N ARG A 365 2.00 13.28 6.42
CA ARG A 365 2.06 14.72 6.65
C ARG A 365 3.13 15.38 5.77
N THR A 366 2.84 16.60 5.32
CA THR A 366 3.87 17.45 4.71
C THR A 366 4.74 18.11 5.78
N ALA A 367 5.94 18.53 5.41
CA ALA A 367 6.72 19.44 6.23
C ALA A 367 6.16 20.87 6.13
N GLN A 368 6.37 21.68 7.16
CA GLN A 368 6.14 23.12 7.07
C GLN A 368 7.21 23.74 6.16
N ILE A 369 6.83 24.69 5.31
CA ILE A 369 7.75 25.39 4.43
C ILE A 369 7.61 26.90 4.57
N ARG A 370 8.72 27.61 4.42
CA ARG A 370 8.77 29.06 4.32
C ARG A 370 9.65 29.43 3.14
N LEU A 371 9.11 30.24 2.24
CA LEU A 371 9.77 30.66 1.02
C LEU A 371 9.76 32.18 0.95
N ALA A 372 10.93 32.79 0.81
CA ALA A 372 11.07 34.20 0.46
C ALA A 372 11.63 34.29 -0.96
N ILE A 373 10.93 35.04 -1.80
CA ILE A 373 11.25 35.29 -3.19
C ILE A 373 11.50 36.77 -3.32
N GLU A 374 12.69 37.16 -3.77
CA GLU A 374 12.99 38.54 -4.08
C GLU A 374 13.30 38.67 -5.56
N ALA A 375 12.38 39.27 -6.31
CA ALA A 375 12.57 39.55 -7.72
C ALA A 375 12.92 41.02 -7.94
N SER A 376 13.80 41.29 -8.90
CA SER A 376 14.14 42.64 -9.35
C SER A 376 14.07 42.73 -10.88
N VAL A 377 13.64 43.89 -11.38
CA VAL A 377 13.50 44.14 -12.83
C VAL A 377 14.54 45.17 -13.27
N PRO A 378 15.30 44.93 -14.36
CA PRO A 378 16.38 45.84 -14.78
C PRO A 378 15.86 47.04 -15.60
N GLY A 379 14.67 46.90 -16.19
CA GLY A 379 14.22 47.70 -17.34
C GLY A 379 13.77 49.14 -17.06
N LEU A 380 13.64 49.56 -15.81
CA LEU A 380 13.26 50.95 -15.49
C LEU A 380 14.47 51.83 -15.13
N GLY A 381 15.67 51.27 -15.01
CA GLY A 381 16.89 52.04 -14.75
C GLY A 381 17.25 53.02 -15.88
N ALA A 382 16.92 52.68 -17.13
CA ALA A 382 17.13 53.54 -18.30
C ALA A 382 16.18 54.75 -18.35
N ILE A 383 15.05 54.69 -17.64
CA ILE A 383 14.08 55.78 -17.49
C ILE A 383 14.17 56.26 -16.04
N ALA A 384 15.08 57.20 -15.77
CA ALA A 384 15.22 57.87 -14.46
C ALA A 384 15.74 57.03 -13.27
N GLY A 385 16.49 55.95 -13.50
CA GLY A 385 17.19 55.23 -12.43
C GLY A 385 16.30 54.43 -11.48
N ILE A 386 15.08 54.10 -11.89
CA ILE A 386 14.07 53.42 -11.07
C ILE A 386 14.45 51.94 -10.89
N LYS A 387 14.51 51.50 -9.63
CA LYS A 387 14.66 50.09 -9.24
C LYS A 387 13.32 49.54 -8.75
N VAL A 388 12.87 48.45 -9.36
CA VAL A 388 11.68 47.73 -8.90
C VAL A 388 12.09 46.43 -8.24
N ARG A 389 11.61 46.24 -7.01
CA ARG A 389 11.84 45.08 -6.16
C ARG A 389 10.50 44.52 -5.72
N VAL A 390 10.34 43.20 -5.79
CA VAL A 390 9.12 42.50 -5.39
C VAL A 390 9.49 41.38 -4.43
N PRO A 391 9.46 41.63 -3.10
CA PRO A 391 9.69 40.62 -2.09
C PRO A 391 8.37 39.93 -1.73
N VAL A 392 8.28 38.65 -2.05
CA VAL A 392 7.14 37.79 -1.73
C VAL A 392 7.55 36.78 -0.69
N TYR A 393 6.80 36.71 0.40
CA TYR A 393 6.90 35.68 1.41
C TYR A 393 5.74 34.70 1.27
N VAL A 394 6.05 33.41 1.39
CA VAL A 394 5.07 32.34 1.42
C VAL A 394 5.37 31.44 2.60
N GLU A 395 4.36 31.16 3.42
CA GLU A 395 4.43 30.16 4.48
C GLU A 395 3.33 29.12 4.24
N ALA A 396 3.65 27.84 4.38
CA ALA A 396 2.65 26.79 4.39
C ALA A 396 2.91 25.85 5.56
N ALA A 397 1.90 25.72 6.43
CA ALA A 397 1.86 24.75 7.50
C ALA A 397 1.76 23.32 6.95
N TYR A 398 1.93 22.33 7.84
CA TYR A 398 1.74 20.93 7.46
C TYR A 398 0.28 20.68 7.05
N ALA A 399 0.10 19.87 6.02
CA ALA A 399 -1.15 19.21 5.68
C ALA A 399 -1.10 17.77 6.18
N GLU A 400 -2.26 17.18 6.43
CA GLU A 400 -2.40 15.77 6.86
C GLU A 400 -3.34 15.03 5.91
N ALA A 401 -3.00 13.78 5.59
CA ALA A 401 -3.92 12.85 4.95
C ALA A 401 -3.93 11.53 5.74
N LYS A 402 -5.12 10.97 5.97
CA LYS A 402 -5.33 9.73 6.72
C LYS A 402 -6.18 8.75 5.92
N LEU A 403 -5.71 7.52 5.78
CA LEU A 403 -6.47 6.46 5.14
C LEU A 403 -7.70 6.13 5.99
N SER A 404 -8.91 6.39 5.48
CA SER A 404 -10.16 6.25 6.24
C SER A 404 -10.97 5.03 5.86
N THR A 405 -11.07 4.68 4.58
CA THR A 405 -11.89 3.56 4.13
C THR A 405 -11.17 2.79 3.05
N PHE A 406 -11.26 1.46 3.09
CA PHE A 406 -10.65 0.58 2.10
C PHE A 406 -11.60 -0.57 1.77
N SER A 407 -12.09 -0.57 0.53
CA SER A 407 -13.03 -1.58 0.02
C SER A 407 -12.47 -2.22 -1.24
N CYS A 408 -12.35 -3.54 -1.27
CA CYS A 408 -12.07 -4.32 -2.48
C CYS A 408 -13.31 -5.12 -2.83
N LEU A 409 -14.08 -4.65 -3.80
CA LEU A 409 -15.30 -5.33 -4.23
C LEU A 409 -14.94 -6.43 -5.24
N GLY A 410 -14.44 -7.55 -4.73
CA GLY A 410 -14.22 -8.79 -5.49
C GLY A 410 -12.86 -8.90 -6.18
N GLY A 411 -11.91 -9.56 -5.50
CA GLY A 411 -10.76 -10.32 -6.04
C GLY A 411 -9.77 -9.66 -7.01
N ASN A 412 -10.04 -8.47 -7.52
CA ASN A 412 -9.24 -7.75 -8.52
C ASN A 412 -9.01 -6.31 -8.03
N PRO A 413 -7.77 -5.79 -8.11
CA PRO A 413 -7.47 -4.38 -7.87
C PRO A 413 -8.35 -3.37 -8.61
N ARG A 414 -9.02 -3.75 -9.71
CA ARG A 414 -9.93 -2.90 -10.52
C ARG A 414 -11.21 -2.45 -9.82
N ASN A 415 -11.58 -3.07 -8.70
CA ASN A 415 -12.77 -2.72 -7.92
C ASN A 415 -12.39 -2.21 -6.52
N ALA A 416 -11.20 -1.63 -6.38
CA ALA A 416 -10.76 -1.01 -5.15
C ALA A 416 -11.33 0.41 -5.05
N SER A 417 -11.84 0.77 -3.87
CA SER A 417 -12.23 2.12 -3.52
C SER A 417 -11.57 2.50 -2.21
N ILE A 418 -10.78 3.57 -2.27
CA ILE A 418 -9.93 4.02 -1.17
C ILE A 418 -10.37 5.44 -0.79
N GLY A 419 -10.78 5.62 0.46
CA GLY A 419 -11.12 6.93 1.02
C GLY A 419 -9.97 7.47 1.86
N VAL A 420 -9.53 8.68 1.56
CA VAL A 420 -8.47 9.40 2.28
C VAL A 420 -9.05 10.70 2.83
N ASP A 421 -9.01 10.86 4.15
CA ASP A 421 -9.38 12.10 4.82
C ASP A 421 -8.21 13.07 4.75
N VAL A 422 -8.40 14.19 4.08
CA VAL A 422 -7.38 15.24 3.91
C VAL A 422 -7.76 16.46 4.71
N VAL A 423 -6.78 16.99 5.45
CA VAL A 423 -6.83 18.28 6.15
C VAL A 423 -5.75 19.15 5.52
N PRO A 424 -6.11 20.16 4.70
CA PRO A 424 -5.14 21.08 4.14
C PRO A 424 -4.42 21.88 5.22
N GLY A 425 -3.15 22.19 4.97
CA GLY A 425 -2.38 23.10 5.81
C GLY A 425 -2.80 24.55 5.57
N VAL A 426 -2.72 25.37 6.62
CA VAL A 426 -2.85 26.83 6.49
C VAL A 426 -1.69 27.35 5.65
N ALA A 427 -1.99 28.24 4.70
CA ALA A 427 -0.96 28.91 3.92
C ALA A 427 -1.13 30.42 3.98
N GLU A 428 -0.02 31.15 3.83
CA GLU A 428 0.04 32.59 3.82
C GLU A 428 0.91 33.03 2.66
N ILE A 429 0.48 34.09 1.99
CA ILE A 429 1.24 34.76 0.95
C ILE A 429 1.24 36.24 1.29
N ALA A 430 2.43 36.81 1.42
CA ALA A 430 2.59 38.22 1.75
C ALA A 430 3.57 38.90 0.78
N LEU A 431 3.31 40.17 0.50
CA LEU A 431 4.25 41.08 -0.15
C LEU A 431 4.90 41.93 0.95
N GLY A 432 6.21 41.84 1.14
CA GLY A 432 6.91 42.58 2.20
C GLY A 432 8.25 41.95 2.59
N ASP A 433 8.98 42.65 3.46
CA ASP A 433 10.29 42.22 3.96
C ASP A 433 10.14 41.31 5.19
N VAL A 434 10.90 40.21 5.18
CA VAL A 434 10.97 39.22 6.26
C VAL A 434 12.42 38.99 6.66
N ASP A 435 12.66 38.93 7.97
CA ASP A 435 13.97 38.57 8.51
C ASP A 435 14.34 37.11 8.14
N PRO A 436 15.43 36.88 7.40
CA PRO A 436 15.87 35.54 7.04
C PRO A 436 16.15 34.62 8.23
N THR A 437 16.57 35.17 9.37
CA THR A 437 16.83 34.37 10.58
C THR A 437 15.52 33.90 11.22
N ALA A 438 14.48 34.72 11.16
CA ALA A 438 13.15 34.34 11.60
C ALA A 438 12.54 33.24 10.71
N MET A 439 12.87 33.21 9.42
CA MET A 439 12.41 32.14 8.51
C MET A 439 12.87 30.75 8.98
N ALA A 440 14.11 30.65 9.47
CA ALA A 440 14.68 29.39 9.96
C ALA A 440 14.06 28.92 11.29
N ASN A 441 13.45 29.82 12.06
CA ASN A 441 12.88 29.50 13.36
C ASN A 441 11.39 29.19 13.25
N PHE A 442 11.05 27.90 13.15
CA PHE A 442 9.65 27.44 13.08
C PHE A 442 8.89 27.49 14.42
N GLY A 443 9.56 27.84 15.53
CA GLY A 443 8.92 28.05 16.83
C GLY A 443 8.14 29.36 16.94
N SER A 444 8.33 30.29 16.02
CA SER A 444 7.56 31.54 15.95
C SER A 444 7.22 31.93 14.51
N LYS A 445 6.13 32.67 14.32
CA LYS A 445 5.73 33.20 13.02
C LYS A 445 6.62 34.40 12.66
N PRO A 446 7.27 34.44 11.47
CA PRO A 446 8.05 35.59 11.04
C PRO A 446 7.17 36.82 10.86
N ARG A 447 7.70 38.00 11.19
CA ARG A 447 7.00 39.25 10.98
C ARG A 447 7.28 39.79 9.57
N VAL A 448 6.23 39.94 8.77
CA VAL A 448 6.28 40.67 7.50
C VAL A 448 6.22 42.18 7.78
N THR A 449 7.06 42.95 7.09
CA THR A 449 7.14 44.41 7.22
C THR A 449 7.01 45.09 5.86
N PRO A 450 6.55 46.35 5.78
CA PRO A 450 6.46 47.07 4.51
C PRO A 450 7.81 47.14 3.80
N ALA A 451 7.83 46.72 2.53
CA ALA A 451 9.02 46.75 1.70
C ALA A 451 9.02 47.95 0.75
N THR A 452 10.18 48.50 0.45
CA THR A 452 10.35 49.47 -0.64
C THR A 452 10.29 48.74 -1.98
N LEU A 453 9.16 48.88 -2.69
CA LEU A 453 8.89 48.22 -3.96
C LEU A 453 9.47 48.99 -5.14
N ILE A 454 9.45 50.32 -5.06
CA ILE A 454 10.02 51.22 -6.05
C ILE A 454 10.96 52.17 -5.34
N ASP A 455 12.21 52.20 -5.78
CA ASP A 455 13.22 53.15 -5.31
C ASP A 455 13.78 53.95 -6.50
N ALA A 456 13.56 55.25 -6.49
CA ALA A 456 14.00 56.21 -7.48
C ALA A 456 14.46 57.50 -6.78
N THR A 457 15.25 58.34 -7.48
CA THR A 457 15.88 59.53 -6.90
C THR A 457 14.90 60.47 -6.19
N LEU A 458 13.67 60.58 -6.67
CA LEU A 458 12.63 61.47 -6.14
C LEU A 458 11.37 60.75 -5.65
N LEU A 459 11.34 59.41 -5.71
CA LEU A 459 10.14 58.63 -5.39
C LEU A 459 10.53 57.32 -4.70
N LYS A 460 9.96 57.10 -3.53
CA LYS A 460 9.98 55.81 -2.84
C LYS A 460 8.56 55.35 -2.63
N VAL A 461 8.24 54.15 -3.11
CA VAL A 461 6.94 53.52 -2.89
C VAL A 461 7.16 52.29 -2.03
N SER A 462 6.58 52.31 -0.84
CA SER A 462 6.55 51.16 0.05
C SER A 462 5.19 50.49 0.00
N GLY A 463 5.16 49.17 0.11
CA GLY A 463 3.93 48.40 0.09
C GLY A 463 4.03 47.17 0.97
N MET A 464 2.86 46.72 1.42
CA MET A 464 2.67 45.46 2.10
C MET A 464 1.31 44.89 1.72
N ALA A 465 1.25 43.58 1.51
CA ALA A 465 -0.01 42.86 1.33
C ALA A 465 0.11 41.51 2.03
N ASP A 466 -1.02 40.95 2.46
CA ASP A 466 -1.08 39.70 3.21
C ASP A 466 -2.39 38.99 2.86
N VAL A 467 -2.29 37.71 2.51
CA VAL A 467 -3.40 36.83 2.20
C VAL A 467 -3.21 35.52 2.93
N ASN A 468 -4.21 35.12 3.73
CA ASN A 468 -4.21 33.86 4.45
C ASN A 468 -5.25 32.89 3.88
N LEU A 469 -4.83 31.64 3.66
CA LEU A 469 -5.63 30.49 3.29
C LEU A 469 -5.79 29.60 4.52
N THR A 470 -6.92 29.70 5.20
CA THR A 470 -7.15 29.06 6.51
C THR A 470 -8.13 27.90 6.48
N ASN A 471 -8.41 27.34 5.29
CA ASN A 471 -9.33 26.21 5.18
C ASN A 471 -8.67 24.92 5.72
N THR A 472 -8.99 24.59 6.97
CA THR A 472 -8.56 23.36 7.65
C THR A 472 -9.71 22.34 7.75
N ALA A 473 -10.77 22.49 6.95
CA ALA A 473 -11.89 21.57 6.96
C ALA A 473 -11.47 20.19 6.43
N LYS A 474 -11.76 19.15 7.20
CA LYS A 474 -11.53 17.76 6.79
C LYS A 474 -12.41 17.43 5.59
N THR A 475 -11.79 17.02 4.49
CA THR A 475 -12.47 16.60 3.27
C THR A 475 -12.08 15.17 2.93
N ARG A 476 -13.04 14.30 2.63
CA ARG A 476 -12.76 12.93 2.18
C ARG A 476 -12.61 12.91 0.66
N LEU A 477 -11.44 12.50 0.19
CA LEU A 477 -11.20 12.16 -1.21
C LEU A 477 -11.38 10.66 -1.39
N THR A 478 -12.06 10.24 -2.46
CA THR A 478 -12.23 8.82 -2.78
C THR A 478 -11.55 8.53 -4.11
N PHE A 479 -10.63 7.58 -4.09
CA PHE A 479 -9.89 7.12 -5.27
C PHE A 479 -10.40 5.74 -5.68
N GLN A 480 -10.70 5.61 -6.96
CA GLN A 480 -10.99 4.34 -7.61
C GLN A 480 -9.76 3.84 -8.38
N SER A 481 -9.80 2.60 -8.85
CA SER A 481 -8.67 1.97 -9.52
C SER A 481 -8.18 2.71 -10.77
N ASN A 482 -9.08 3.35 -11.51
CA ASN A 482 -8.74 4.22 -12.64
C ASN A 482 -7.98 5.48 -12.18
N ASP A 483 -8.38 6.11 -11.07
CA ASP A 483 -7.69 7.27 -10.50
C ASP A 483 -6.27 6.89 -10.06
N ILE A 484 -6.11 5.72 -9.45
CA ILE A 484 -4.81 5.20 -8.98
C ILE A 484 -3.89 4.90 -10.18
N THR A 485 -4.44 4.38 -11.28
CA THR A 485 -3.67 4.06 -12.49
C THR A 485 -3.30 5.31 -13.29
N ALA A 486 -4.09 6.38 -13.19
CA ALA A 486 -3.93 7.62 -13.95
C ALA A 486 -3.18 8.73 -13.18
N LYS A 487 -2.49 8.36 -12.09
CA LYS A 487 -1.82 9.27 -11.15
C LYS A 487 -0.85 10.26 -11.80
#